data_AF-A0A832DWS7-F1
#
_entry.id   AF-A0A832DWS7-F1
#
_cell.length_a   1.000
_cell.length_b   1.000
_cell.length_c   1.000
_cell.angle_alpha   90.00
_cell.angle_beta   90.00
_cell.angle_gamma   90.00
#
_symmetry.space_group_name_H-M   'P 1'
#
loop_
_entity.id
_entity.type
_entity.pdbx_description
1 polymer ?
#
loop_
_entity_poly.entity_id
_entity_poly.type
_entity_poly.pdbx_seq_one_letter_code
_entity_poly.pdbx_strand_id
1 'polypeptide(L)' 'MSAPLIPARLRKLIGGIGIMVFLAAWIWAFTSLYDYLPNNRAVHLIYFVIAGMGWGLPLMPLMSWMGKADKPIGR' A
#
# COMPACT_ATOMS: atom_id res chain seq x y z
N MET A 1 -18.09 -27.11 -9.58
CA MET A 1 -17.78 -25.84 -10.28
C MET A 1 -17.30 -24.84 -9.23
N SER A 2 -15.99 -24.74 -9.02
CA SER A 2 -15.43 -23.76 -8.08
C SER A 2 -15.19 -22.46 -8.85
N ALA A 3 -16.18 -21.56 -8.86
CA ALA A 3 -15.98 -20.22 -9.39
C ALA A 3 -14.82 -19.55 -8.62
N PRO A 4 -13.97 -18.74 -9.28
CA PRO A 4 -13.00 -17.92 -8.54
C PRO A 4 -13.77 -17.08 -7.52
N LEU A 5 -13.42 -17.22 -6.24
CA LEU A 5 -14.17 -16.66 -5.09
C LEU A 5 -14.41 -15.14 -5.17
N ILE A 6 -13.59 -14.40 -5.94
CA ILE A 6 -13.75 -12.98 -6.20
C ILE A 6 -13.44 -12.69 -7.68
N PRO A 7 -14.34 -12.05 -8.44
CA PRO A 7 -14.08 -11.65 -9.82
C PRO A 7 -12.86 -10.72 -9.95
N ALA A 8 -12.04 -10.90 -10.99
CA ALA A 8 -10.83 -10.10 -11.21
C ALA A 8 -11.06 -8.57 -11.21
N ARG A 9 -12.20 -8.08 -11.71
CA ARG A 9 -12.56 -6.65 -11.68
C ARG A 9 -12.82 -6.16 -10.24
N LEU A 10 -13.50 -6.97 -9.43
CA LEU A 10 -13.79 -6.64 -8.03
C LEU A 10 -12.51 -6.68 -7.18
N ARG A 11 -11.61 -7.63 -7.43
CA ARG A 11 -10.29 -7.69 -6.78
C ARG A 11 -9.46 -6.43 -7.06
N LYS A 12 -9.49 -5.91 -8.29
CA LYS A 12 -8.83 -4.64 -8.64
C LYS A 12 -9.47 -3.43 -7.94
N LEU A 13 -10.80 -3.41 -7.80
CA LEU A 13 -11.51 -2.35 -7.09
C LEU A 13 -11.16 -2.36 -5.59
N ILE A 14 -11.26 -3.51 -4.93
CA ILE A 14 -10.91 -3.68 -3.51
C ILE A 14 -9.45 -3.32 -3.29
N GLY A 15 -8.56 -3.81 -4.15
CA GLY A 15 -7.16 -3.48 -4.08
C GLY A 15 -6.90 -1.98 -4.24
N GLY A 16 -7.51 -1.32 -5.23
CA GLY A 16 -7.39 0.13 -5.41
C GLY A 16 -7.87 0.94 -4.20
N ILE A 17 -9.03 0.59 -3.64
CA ILE A 17 -9.55 1.23 -2.42
C ILE A 17 -8.60 0.97 -1.24
N GLY A 18 -8.11 -0.26 -1.08
CA GLY A 18 -7.15 -0.61 -0.04
C GLY A 18 -5.86 0.21 -0.14
N ILE A 19 -5.33 0.43 -1.34
CA ILE A 19 -4.18 1.30 -1.59
C ILE A 19 -4.49 2.73 -1.14
N MET A 20 -5.65 3.28 -1.52
CA MET A 20 -6.04 4.64 -1.16
C MET A 20 -6.17 4.83 0.36
N VAL A 21 -6.83 3.89 1.05
CA VAL A 21 -6.98 3.91 2.52
C VAL A 21 -5.61 3.79 3.19
N PHE A 22 -4.76 2.88 2.70
CA PHE A 22 -3.40 2.72 3.22
C PHE A 22 -2.59 4.00 3.07
N LEU A 23 -2.58 4.62 1.89
CA LEU A 23 -1.85 5.87 1.64
C LEU A 23 -2.38 7.01 2.50
N ALA A 24 -3.71 7.13 2.67
CA ALA A 24 -4.30 8.13 3.54
C ALA A 24 -3.87 7.94 5.01
N ALA A 25 -3.92 6.71 5.52
CA ALA A 25 -3.46 6.38 6.87
C ALA A 25 -1.94 6.60 7.02
N TRP A 26 -1.15 6.28 6.00
CA TRP A 26 0.30 6.50 5.99
C TRP A 26 0.63 7.99 6.06
N ILE A 27 0.04 8.80 5.20
CA ILE A 27 0.23 10.25 5.20
C ILE A 27 -0.17 10.82 6.56
N TRP A 28 -1.36 10.46 7.06
CA TRP A 28 -1.84 10.94 8.36
C TRP A 28 -0.90 10.56 9.52
N ALA A 29 -0.44 9.31 9.56
CA ALA A 29 0.49 8.84 10.60
C ALA A 29 1.82 9.60 10.53
N PHE A 30 2.38 9.79 9.33
CA PHE A 30 3.64 10.52 9.16
C PHE A 30 3.48 12.01 9.47
N THR A 31 2.46 12.68 8.95
CA THR A 31 2.26 14.10 9.27
C THR A 31 2.04 14.32 10.77
N SER A 32 1.31 13.42 11.43
CA SER A 32 1.09 13.53 12.88
C SER A 32 2.35 13.23 13.68
N LEU A 33 3.18 12.28 13.24
CA LEU A 33 4.42 11.93 13.93
C LEU A 33 5.50 13.02 13.78
N TYR A 34 5.50 13.76 12.67
CA TYR A 34 6.43 14.85 12.41
C TYR A 34 6.43 15.91 13.53
N ASP A 35 5.26 16.22 14.11
CA ASP A 35 5.14 17.23 15.17
C ASP A 35 5.88 16.86 16.47
N TYR A 36 6.23 15.59 16.64
CA TYR A 36 6.97 15.10 17.80
C TYR A 36 8.49 15.00 17.56
N LEU A 37 8.97 15.32 16.36
CA LEU A 37 10.40 15.22 16.05
C LEU A 37 11.19 16.39 16.66
N PRO A 38 12.40 16.12 17.18
CA PRO A 38 13.31 17.17 17.63
C PRO A 38 13.77 18.02 16.44
N ASN A 39 13.95 19.33 16.67
CA ASN A 39 14.38 20.27 15.65
C ASN A 39 15.85 20.05 15.23
N ASN A 40 16.09 19.01 14.42
CA ASN A 40 17.39 18.61 13.91
C ASN A 40 17.26 18.23 12.43
N ARG A 41 18.03 18.91 11.58
CA ARG A 41 18.01 18.71 10.12
C ARG A 41 18.32 17.27 9.72
N ALA A 42 19.26 16.60 10.39
CA ALA A 42 19.62 15.22 10.07
C ALA A 42 18.46 14.25 10.37
N VAL A 43 17.77 14.47 11.49
CA VAL A 43 16.60 13.68 11.88
C VAL A 43 15.48 13.85 10.86
N HIS A 44 15.19 15.10 10.46
CA HIS A 44 14.17 15.37 9.43
C HIS A 44 14.53 14.72 8.10
N LEU A 45 15.80 14.76 7.69
CA LEU A 45 16.28 14.12 6.46
C LEU A 45 16.02 12.62 6.45
N ILE A 46 16.46 11.93 7.51
CA ILE A 46 16.25 10.48 7.66
C ILE A 46 14.77 10.16 7.69
N TYR A 47 14.00 10.97 8.43
CA TYR A 47 12.56 10.83 8.54
C TYR A 47 11.86 10.89 7.17
N PHE A 48 12.15 11.90 6.36
CA PHE A 48 11.55 12.04 5.02
C PHE A 48 12.01 10.95 4.05
N VAL A 49 13.26 10.48 4.14
CA VAL A 49 13.73 9.34 3.34
C VAL A 49 12.93 8.08 3.67
N ILE A 50 12.77 7.76 4.96
CA ILE A 50 12.01 6.59 5.39
C ILE A 50 10.52 6.76 5.05
N ALA A 51 9.94 7.93 5.29
CA ALA A 51 8.55 8.24 4.96
C ALA A 51 8.25 8.10 3.47
N GLY A 52 9.13 8.67 2.64
CA GLY A 52 8.99 8.76 1.20
C GLY A 52 9.38 7.49 0.44
N MET A 53 10.18 6.60 1.03
CA MET A 53 10.56 5.33 0.39
C MET A 53 9.88 4.11 1.04
N GLY A 54 9.52 4.19 2.33
CA GLY A 54 9.01 3.07 3.11
C GLY A 54 7.59 2.64 2.74
N TRP A 55 6.76 3.53 2.20
CA TRP A 55 5.36 3.23 1.86
C TRP A 55 5.19 2.22 0.72
N GLY A 56 6.21 2.05 -0.13
CA GLY A 56 6.16 1.09 -1.24
C GLY A 56 6.17 -0.36 -0.77
N LEU A 57 6.88 -0.67 0.31
CA LEU A 57 7.04 -2.04 0.82
C LEU A 57 5.70 -2.69 1.21
N PRO A 58 4.83 -2.01 2.00
CA PRO A 58 3.52 -2.54 2.37
C PRO A 58 2.54 -2.65 1.19
N LEU A 59 2.76 -1.93 0.10
CA LEU A 59 1.90 -1.99 -1.09
C LEU A 59 2.20 -3.19 -1.99
N MET A 60 3.43 -3.68 -2.00
CA MET A 60 3.83 -4.80 -2.87
C MET A 60 2.96 -6.06 -2.70
N PRO A 61 2.63 -6.54 -1.48
CA PRO A 61 1.75 -7.69 -1.30
C PRO A 61 0.36 -7.46 -1.89
N LEU A 62 -0.22 -6.28 -1.67
CA LEU A 62 -1.55 -5.93 -2.15
C LEU A 62 -1.59 -5.84 -3.68
N MET A 63 -0.59 -5.20 -4.28
CA MET A 63 -0.43 -5.13 -5.74
C MET A 63 -0.22 -6.52 -6.35
N SER A 64 0.58 -7.38 -5.71
CA SER A 64 0.78 -8.76 -6.17
C SER A 64 -0.52 -9.56 -6.14
N TRP A 65 -1.36 -9.35 -5.11
CA TRP A 65 -2.66 -10.00 -5.00
C TRP A 65 -3.62 -9.51 -6.08
N MET A 66 -3.67 -8.21 -6.36
CA MET A 66 -4.46 -7.64 -7.45
C MET A 66 -4.04 -8.15 -8.83
N GLY A 67 -2.73 -8.36 -9.01
CA GLY A 67 -2.11 -8.81 -10.25
C GLY A 67 -2.18 -10.32 -10.51
N LYS A 68 -2.47 -11.13 -9.49
CA LYS A 68 -2.72 -12.57 -9.66
C LYS A 68 -3.95 -12.75 -10.55
N ALA A 69 -3.75 -12.93 -11.85
CA ALA A 69 -4.83 -13.28 -12.77
C ALA A 69 -5.49 -14.59 -12.32
N ASP A 70 -6.80 -14.71 -12.55
CA ASP A 70 -7.48 -15.99 -12.40
C ASP A 70 -6.81 -16.93 -13.39
N LYS A 71 -6.13 -17.98 -12.90
CA LYS A 71 -5.46 -18.96 -13.76
C LYS A 71 -6.50 -19.45 -14.77
N PRO A 72 -6.24 -19.40 -16.09
CA PRO A 72 -7.12 -20.07 -17.03
C PRO A 72 -7.10 -21.54 -16.66
N ILE A 73 -8.26 -22.08 -16.26
CA ILE A 73 -8.41 -23.52 -16.08
C ILE A 73 -8.36 -24.13 -17.48
N GLY A 74 -7.21 -24.73 -17.82
CA GLY A 74 -7.02 -25.49 -19.05
C GLY A 74 -6.30 -24.73 -20.17
N ARG A 75 -4.98 -24.90 -20.23
CA ARG A 75 -4.24 -25.42 -21.40
C ARG A 75 -3.02 -26.17 -20.89
#